data_AF-A0A1B9L061-F1
#
_entry.id   AF-A0A1B9L061-F1
#
_cell.length_a   1.000
_cell.length_b   1.000
_cell.length_c   1.000
_cell.angle_alpha   90.00
_cell.angle_beta   90.00
_cell.angle_gamma   90.00
#
_symmetry.space_group_name_H-M   'P 1'
#
loop_
_entity.id
_entity.type
_entity.pdbx_description
1 polymer ?
#
loop_
_entity_poly.entity_id
_entity_poly.type
_entity_poly.pdbx_seq_one_letter_code
_entity_poly.pdbx_strand_id
1 'polypeptide(L)' 'MKITMAHIRAGGGCAGGLREFFKRYNLDLNAFIRDGYIDSEIVLKTGDALALHIVNIAKSRELEKNG' A
#
# COMPACT_ATOMS: atom_id res chain seq x y z
N MET A 1 8.17 -0.77 -6.16
CA MET A 1 6.90 -1.19 -6.83
C MET A 1 5.80 -0.28 -6.34
N LYS A 2 4.86 0.12 -7.21
CA LYS A 2 3.82 1.09 -6.82
C LYS A 2 2.65 0.43 -6.11
N ILE A 3 2.44 0.77 -4.84
CA ILE A 3 1.24 0.40 -4.08
C ILE A 3 0.20 1.48 -4.28
N THR A 4 -0.96 1.12 -4.83
CA THR A 4 -2.06 2.06 -5.09
C THR A 4 -3.25 1.75 -4.18
N MET A 5 -4.26 2.62 -4.19
CA MET A 5 -5.51 2.38 -3.46
C MET A 5 -6.20 1.07 -3.86
N ALA A 6 -6.04 0.61 -5.11
CA ALA A 6 -6.60 -0.65 -5.55
C ALA A 6 -5.94 -1.86 -4.87
N HIS A 7 -4.65 -1.78 -4.54
CA HIS A 7 -3.93 -2.81 -3.78
C HIS A 7 -4.34 -2.79 -2.31
N ILE A 8 -4.43 -1.60 -1.72
CA ILE A 8 -4.87 -1.42 -0.32
C ILE A 8 -6.29 -1.99 -0.12
N ARG A 9 -7.24 -1.64 -1.00
CA ARG A 9 -8.62 -2.16 -0.94
C ARG A 9 -8.69 -3.66 -1.12
N ALA A 10 -7.86 -4.22 -1.99
CA ALA A 10 -7.80 -5.66 -2.22
C ALA A 10 -7.25 -6.42 -1.02
N GLY A 11 -6.34 -5.82 -0.25
CA GLY A 11 -5.85 -6.35 1.03
C GLY A 11 -6.78 -6.10 2.21
N GLY A 12 -8.03 -5.71 1.99
CA GLY A 12 -9.00 -5.43 3.04
C GLY A 12 -8.84 -4.07 3.73
N GLY A 13 -7.94 -3.21 3.26
CA GLY A 13 -7.77 -1.86 3.77
C GLY A 13 -8.93 -0.94 3.37
N CYS A 14 -9.46 -0.18 4.34
CA CYS A 14 -10.45 0.87 4.10
C CYS A 14 -9.82 2.27 4.15
N ALA A 15 -10.53 3.30 3.68
CA ALA A 15 -10.01 4.68 3.68
C ALA A 15 -9.68 5.21 5.08
N GLY A 16 -10.44 4.79 6.10
CA GLY A 16 -10.16 5.12 7.51
C GLY A 16 -8.88 4.45 8.01
N GLY A 17 -8.78 3.14 7.82
CA GLY A 17 -7.59 2.36 8.20
C GLY A 17 -6.32 2.81 7.48
N LEU A 18 -6.45 3.28 6.23
CA LEU A 18 -5.32 3.86 5.51
C LEU A 18 -4.80 5.13 6.18
N ARG A 19 -5.69 6.06 6.58
CA ARG A 19 -5.29 7.29 7.26
C ARG A 19 -4.60 7.00 8.59
N GLU A 20 -5.14 6.06 9.36
CA GLU A 20 -4.51 5.63 10.61
C GLU A 20 -3.18 4.93 10.38
N PHE A 21 -3.06 4.08 9.37
CA PHE A 21 -1.82 3.42 8.99
C PHE A 21 -0.73 4.44 8.64
N PHE A 22 -1.06 5.41 7.79
CA PHE A 22 -0.12 6.47 7.41
C PHE A 22 0.29 7.31 8.62
N LYS A 23 -0.65 7.67 9.49
CA LYS A 23 -0.36 8.41 10.72
C LYS A 23 0.51 7.60 11.69
N ARG A 24 0.22 6.31 11.87
CA ARG A 24 0.95 5.40 12.78
C ARG A 24 2.41 5.25 12.38
N TYR A 25 2.68 5.14 11.09
CA TYR A 25 4.03 4.94 10.56
C TYR A 25 4.68 6.23 10.04
N ASN A 26 4.10 7.39 10.33
CA ASN A 26 4.57 8.70 9.89
C ASN A 26 4.85 8.78 8.38
N LEU A 27 3.97 8.16 7.59
CA LEU A 27 4.01 8.15 6.13
C LEU A 27 3.29 9.38 5.55
N ASP A 28 3.75 9.83 4.39
CA ASP A 28 3.20 11.02 3.75
C ASP A 28 1.90 10.70 2.98
N LEU A 29 0.77 10.94 3.66
CA LEU A 29 -0.55 10.74 3.08
C LEU A 29 -0.85 11.75 1.96
N ASN A 30 -0.29 12.96 2.04
CA ASN A 30 -0.50 13.98 1.01
C ASN A 30 0.22 13.58 -0.27
N ALA A 31 1.45 13.08 -0.17
CA ALA A 31 2.17 12.51 -1.30
C ALA A 31 1.38 11.35 -1.92
N PHE A 32 0.84 10.44 -1.10
CA PHE A 32 0.03 9.32 -1.60
C PHE A 32 -1.24 9.77 -2.35
N ILE A 33 -1.94 10.79 -1.84
CA ILE A 33 -3.15 11.32 -2.50
C ILE A 33 -2.79 12.06 -3.80
N ARG A 34 -1.71 12.85 -3.80
CA ARG A 34 -1.25 13.61 -4.95
C ARG A 34 -0.72 12.70 -6.06
N ASP A 35 0.15 11.77 -5.71
CA ASP A 35 0.87 10.92 -6.65
C ASP A 35 0.07 9.65 -7.00
N GLY A 36 -0.91 9.28 -6.16
CA GLY A 36 -1.79 8.13 -6.33
C GLY A 36 -1.17 6.78 -5.95
N TYR A 37 0.07 6.79 -5.45
CA TYR A 37 0.79 5.59 -5.03
C TYR A 37 1.80 5.88 -3.91
N ILE A 38 2.26 4.81 -3.26
CA ILE A 38 3.39 4.79 -2.35
C ILE A 38 4.33 3.66 -2.76
N ASP A 39 5.64 3.83 -2.57
CA ASP A 39 6.58 2.77 -2.90
C ASP A 39 6.50 1.61 -1.92
N SER A 40 6.51 0.40 -2.46
CA SER A 40 6.44 -0.85 -1.70
C SER A 40 7.54 -0.93 -0.64
N GLU A 41 8.72 -0.39 -0.91
CA GLU A 41 9.83 -0.37 0.06
C GLU A 41 9.50 0.45 1.30
N ILE A 42 8.78 1.56 1.14
CA ILE A 42 8.33 2.41 2.27
C ILE A 42 7.32 1.65 3.12
N VAL A 43 6.39 0.96 2.45
CA VAL A 43 5.35 0.15 3.11
C VAL A 43 5.98 -1.05 3.84
N LEU A 44 6.93 -1.75 3.21
CA LEU A 44 7.65 -2.89 3.81
C LEU A 44 8.49 -2.49 5.04
N LYS A 45 9.08 -1.29 5.05
CA LYS A 45 9.84 -0.78 6.20
C LYS A 45 9.01 -0.62 7.47
N THR A 46 7.68 -0.56 7.37
CA THR A 46 6.80 -0.51 8.55
C THR A 46 6.82 -1.81 9.36
N GLY A 47 7.18 -2.95 8.74
CA GLY A 47 7.14 -4.27 9.38
C GLY A 47 5.74 -4.78 9.72
N ASP A 48 4.69 -4.07 9.29
CA ASP A 48 3.31 -4.40 9.62
C ASP A 48 2.78 -5.58 8.79
N ALA A 49 2.01 -6.48 9.41
CA ALA A 49 1.43 -7.63 8.72
C ALA A 49 0.50 -7.22 7.57
N LEU A 50 -0.25 -6.12 7.72
CA LEU A 50 -1.10 -5.55 6.67
C LEU A 50 -0.25 -5.01 5.51
N ALA A 51 0.86 -4.34 5.83
CA ALA A 51 1.80 -3.83 4.84
C ALA A 51 2.37 -4.95 3.98
N LEU A 52 2.83 -6.03 4.61
CA LEU A 52 3.32 -7.24 3.93
C LEU A 52 2.23 -7.84 3.03
N HIS A 53 1.00 -7.94 3.55
CA HIS A 53 -0.12 -8.51 2.81
C HIS A 53 -0.47 -7.68 1.55
N ILE A 54 -0.56 -6.35 1.67
CA ILE A 54 -0.84 -5.45 0.55
C ILE A 54 0.25 -5.55 -0.53
N VAL A 55 1.53 -5.62 -0.12
CA VAL A 55 2.65 -5.75 -1.05
C VAL A 55 2.59 -7.09 -1.78
N ASN A 56 2.24 -8.19 -1.11
CA ASN A 56 2.05 -9.48 -1.76
C ASN A 56 0.92 -9.46 -2.80
N ILE A 57 -0.22 -8.85 -2.49
CA ILE A 57 -1.34 -8.71 -3.45
C ILE A 57 -0.93 -7.89 -4.66
N ALA A 58 -0.25 -6.77 -4.45
CA ALA A 58 0.27 -5.93 -5.53
C ALA A 58 1.23 -6.73 -6.42
N LYS A 59 2.12 -7.54 -5.82
CA LYS A 59 3.05 -8.40 -6.56
C LYS A 59 2.33 -9.46 -7.40
N SER A 60 1.31 -10.13 -6.86
CA SER A 60 0.52 -11.11 -7.63
C SER A 60 -0.17 -10.46 -8.84
N ARG A 61 -0.73 -9.26 -8.68
CA ARG A 61 -1.42 -8.55 -9.76
C ARG A 61 -0.48 -8.07 -10.87
N GLU A 62 0.72 -7.65 -10.51
CA GLU A 62 1.74 -7.28 -11.51
C GLU A 62 2.20 -8.52 -12.30
N LEU A 63 2.32 -9.68 -11.65
CA LEU A 63 2.62 -10.94 -12.34
C LEU A 63 1.50 -11.36 -13.30
N GLU A 64 0.23 -11.22 -12.89
CA GLU A 64 -0.93 -11.51 -13.75
C GLU A 64 -1.06 -10.57 -14.95
N LYS A 65 -0.58 -9.32 -14.84
CA LYS A 65 -0.58 -8.36 -15.95
C LYS A 65 0.51 -8.60 -16.98
N ASN A 66 1.57 -9.32 -16.60
CA ASN A 66 2.78 -9.52 -17.41
C ASN A 66 2.87 -10.93 -18.03
N GLY A 67 1.86 -11.79 -17.83
CA GLY A 67 1.74 -13.11 -18.45
C GLY A 67 0.62 -13.15 -19.47
#